data_AF-A0A0G1RC18-F1
#
_entry.id   AF-A0A0G1RC18-F1
#
_cell.length_a   1.000
_cell.length_b   1.000
_cell.length_c   1.000
_cell.angle_alpha   90.00
_cell.angle_beta   90.00
_cell.angle_gamma   90.00
#
_symmetry.space_group_name_H-M   'P 1'
#
loop_
_entity.id
_entity.type
_entity.pdbx_description
1 polymer ?
#
loop_
_entity_poly.entity_id
_entity_poly.type
_entity_poly.pdbx_seq_one_letter_code
_entity_poly.pdbx_strand_id
1 'polypeptide(L)'
;MTFSAGFIPFIIFLASFVNKKAEWQLTAFDLWCGFFSVVGITLWLTTKVGNMAIFFSIVADGLAALPTVVKAYQAPETENAWLWLTGVLGVIVTLLTLDRPTFANSAFIIYILVVNALIFSLVYFELGKKLSGVVDKQV
;
A
#
# COMPACT_ATOMS: atom_id res chain seq x y z
N MET A 1 12.65 -3.03 -6.10
CA MET A 1 11.52 -2.80 -5.16
C MET A 1 10.16 -3.18 -5.77
N THR A 2 9.84 -2.78 -7.01
CA THR A 2 8.55 -3.07 -7.64
C THR A 2 8.27 -4.57 -7.84
N PHE A 3 9.28 -5.36 -8.25
CA PHE A 3 9.13 -6.81 -8.36
C PHE A 3 8.80 -7.46 -7.01
N SER A 4 9.55 -7.12 -5.96
CA SER A 4 9.31 -7.66 -4.61
C SER A 4 7.95 -7.27 -4.06
N ALA A 5 7.46 -6.06 -4.38
CA ALA A 5 6.13 -5.58 -3.97
C ALA A 5 4.99 -6.44 -4.55
N GLY A 6 5.14 -6.99 -5.76
CA GLY A 6 4.17 -7.93 -6.33
C GLY A 6 4.43 -9.40 -5.96
N PHE A 7 5.70 -9.79 -5.89
CA PHE A 7 6.08 -11.19 -5.72
C PHE A 7 5.84 -11.72 -4.30
N ILE A 8 6.05 -10.89 -3.27
CA ILE A 8 5.80 -11.30 -1.87
C ILE A 8 4.31 -11.59 -1.63
N PRO A 9 3.36 -10.69 -1.97
CA PRO A 9 1.93 -11.00 -1.86
C PRO A 9 1.51 -12.21 -2.68
N PHE A 10 2.12 -12.42 -3.85
CA PHE A 10 1.85 -13.61 -4.67
C PHE A 10 2.24 -14.91 -3.95
N ILE A 11 3.42 -14.96 -3.31
CA ILE A 11 3.82 -16.11 -2.50
C ILE A 11 2.87 -16.31 -1.31
N ILE A 12 2.49 -15.23 -0.62
CA ILE A 12 1.54 -15.30 0.51
C ILE A 12 0.20 -15.86 0.04
N PHE A 13 -0.30 -15.38 -1.11
CA PHE A 13 -1.52 -15.89 -1.72
C PHE A 13 -1.42 -17.39 -2.05
N LEU A 14 -0.33 -17.86 -2.66
CA LEU A 14 -0.12 -19.29 -2.90
C LEU A 14 -0.05 -20.10 -1.59
N ALA A 15 0.65 -19.58 -0.58
CA ALA A 15 0.77 -20.22 0.73
C ALA A 15 -0.59 -20.32 1.46
N SER A 16 -1.51 -19.39 1.21
CA SER A 16 -2.85 -19.38 1.80
C SER A 16 -3.70 -20.59 1.42
N PHE A 17 -3.42 -21.24 0.28
CA PHE A 17 -4.11 -22.48 -0.13
C PHE A 17 -3.65 -23.72 0.63
N VAL A 18 -2.43 -23.69 1.17
CA VAL A 18 -1.85 -24.83 1.92
C VAL A 18 -2.11 -24.67 3.42
N ASN A 19 -2.19 -23.43 3.91
CA ASN A 19 -2.43 -23.15 5.32
C ASN A 19 -3.90 -23.35 5.70
N LYS A 20 -4.20 -24.39 6.49
CA LYS A 20 -5.55 -24.67 7.01
C LYS A 20 -6.12 -23.58 7.92
N LYS A 21 -5.27 -22.68 8.43
CA LYS A 21 -5.66 -21.53 9.26
C LYS A 21 -5.76 -20.22 8.46
N ALA A 22 -5.71 -20.28 7.12
CA ALA A 22 -5.88 -19.09 6.31
C ALA A 22 -7.33 -18.60 6.39
N GLU A 23 -7.50 -17.32 6.72
CA GLU A 23 -8.80 -16.65 6.71
C GLU A 23 -9.17 -16.29 5.26
N TRP A 24 -10.21 -16.94 4.73
CA TRP A 24 -10.72 -16.72 3.36
C TRP A 24 -11.97 -15.82 3.34
N GLN A 25 -12.11 -14.95 4.34
CA GLN A 25 -13.25 -14.03 4.45
C GLN A 25 -13.07 -12.85 3.49
N LEU A 26 -13.38 -13.06 2.21
CA LEU A 26 -13.35 -12.01 1.19
C LEU A 26 -14.50 -11.03 1.43
N THR A 27 -14.16 -9.78 1.69
CA THR A 27 -15.14 -8.69 1.78
C THR A 27 -15.44 -8.12 0.39
N ALA A 28 -16.56 -7.40 0.25
CA ALA A 28 -16.88 -6.71 -1.00
C ALA A 28 -15.78 -5.71 -1.42
N PHE A 29 -15.07 -5.13 -0.45
CA PHE A 29 -13.94 -4.25 -0.71
C PHE A 29 -12.77 -4.99 -1.37
N ASP A 30 -12.44 -6.18 -0.88
CA ASP A 30 -11.38 -7.02 -1.45
C ASP A 30 -11.71 -7.41 -2.90
N LEU A 31 -12.98 -7.66 -3.20
CA LEU A 31 -13.45 -7.93 -4.56
C LEU A 31 -13.30 -6.72 -5.49
N TRP A 32 -13.56 -5.50 -5.00
CA TRP A 32 -13.31 -4.28 -5.78
C TRP A 32 -11.82 -4.10 -6.08
N CYS A 33 -10.93 -4.31 -5.10
CA CYS A 33 -9.48 -4.29 -5.32
C CYS A 33 -9.05 -5.33 -6.37
N GLY A 34 -9.59 -6.55 -6.28
CA GLY A 34 -9.37 -7.61 -7.27
C GLY A 34 -9.87 -7.22 -8.66
N PHE A 35 -11.06 -6.63 -8.75
CA PHE A 35 -11.64 -6.15 -10.01
C PHE A 35 -10.76 -5.08 -10.67
N PHE A 36 -10.31 -4.07 -9.93
CA PHE A 36 -9.42 -3.04 -10.47
C PHE A 36 -8.07 -3.61 -10.95
N SER A 37 -7.55 -4.64 -10.28
CA SER A 37 -6.35 -5.35 -10.72
C SER A 37 -6.56 -6.02 -12.09
N VAL A 38 -7.67 -6.76 -12.26
CA VAL A 38 -8.02 -7.42 -13.53
C VAL A 38 -8.23 -6.40 -14.66
N VAL A 39 -8.90 -5.28 -14.37
CA VAL A 39 -9.07 -4.17 -15.32
C VAL A 39 -7.72 -3.59 -15.73
N GLY A 40 -6.80 -3.37 -14.79
CA GLY A 40 -5.44 -2.89 -15.08
C GLY A 40 -4.67 -3.81 -16.03
N ILE A 41 -4.71 -5.12 -15.80
CA ILE A 41 -4.08 -6.13 -16.67
C ILE A 41 -4.73 -6.12 -18.06
N THR A 42 -6.06 -6.09 -18.12
CA THR A 42 -6.81 -6.08 -19.39
C THR A 42 -6.51 -4.83 -20.22
N LEU A 43 -6.46 -3.67 -19.58
CA LEU A 43 -6.09 -2.41 -20.24
C LEU A 43 -4.65 -2.41 -20.72
N TRP A 44 -3.73 -2.98 -19.94
CA TRP A 44 -2.34 -3.11 -20.38
C TRP A 44 -2.19 -3.99 -21.62
N LEU A 45 -2.85 -5.16 -21.64
CA LEU A 45 -2.79 -6.10 -22.76
C LEU A 45 -3.36 -5.50 -24.06
N THR A 46 -4.40 -4.66 -23.96
CA THR A 46 -5.03 -4.03 -25.12
C THR A 46 -4.28 -2.77 -25.58
N THR A 47 -3.90 -1.88 -24.67
CA THR A 47 -3.27 -0.59 -25.02
C THR A 47 -1.79 -0.72 -25.31
N LYS A 48 -1.09 -1.71 -24.74
CA LYS A 48 0.37 -1.84 -24.74
C LYS A 48 1.11 -0.59 -24.20
N VAL A 49 0.40 0.32 -23.55
CA VAL A 49 0.97 1.52 -22.90
C VAL A 49 1.25 1.19 -21.44
N GLY A 50 2.53 0.94 -21.13
CA GLY A 50 2.94 0.58 -19.77
C GLY A 50 2.55 1.60 -18.70
N ASN A 51 2.52 2.90 -19.03
CA ASN A 51 2.17 3.95 -18.08
C ASN A 51 0.73 3.85 -17.56
N MET A 52 -0.23 3.43 -18.42
CA MET A 52 -1.62 3.24 -17.99
C MET A 52 -1.73 2.08 -17.00
N ALA A 53 -1.00 0.99 -17.25
CA ALA A 53 -0.94 -0.15 -16.35
C ALA A 53 -0.42 0.25 -14.96
N ILE A 54 0.65 1.05 -14.93
CA ILE A 54 1.26 1.56 -13.70
C ILE A 54 0.27 2.46 -12.94
N PHE A 55 -0.43 3.34 -13.64
CA PHE A 55 -1.44 4.21 -13.01
C PHE A 55 -2.55 3.40 -12.33
N PHE A 56 -3.14 2.42 -13.03
CA PHE A 56 -4.17 1.56 -12.42
C PHE A 56 -3.61 0.70 -11.28
N SER A 57 -2.36 0.26 -11.38
CA SER A 57 -1.69 -0.47 -10.28
C SER A 57 -1.52 0.41 -9.04
N ILE A 58 -1.18 1.70 -9.19
CA ILE A 58 -1.10 2.65 -8.07
C ILE A 58 -2.47 2.86 -7.44
N VAL A 59 -3.53 3.02 -8.26
CA VAL A 59 -4.90 3.19 -7.75
C VAL A 59 -5.35 1.95 -6.99
N ALA A 60 -5.13 0.75 -7.54
CA ALA A 60 -5.50 -0.50 -6.89
C ALA A 60 -4.76 -0.71 -5.56
N ASP A 61 -3.46 -0.44 -5.52
CA ASP A 61 -2.68 -0.51 -4.28
C ASP A 61 -3.13 0.55 -3.26
N GLY A 62 -3.43 1.77 -3.73
CA GLY A 62 -3.93 2.85 -2.89
C GLY A 62 -5.25 2.49 -2.21
N LEU A 63 -6.17 1.84 -2.94
CA LEU A 63 -7.39 1.29 -2.36
C LEU A 63 -7.05 0.19 -1.35
N ALA A 64 -6.18 -0.76 -1.69
CA ALA A 64 -5.76 -1.82 -0.78
C ALA A 64 -5.06 -1.30 0.49
N ALA A 65 -4.44 -0.12 0.45
CA ALA A 65 -3.81 0.52 1.60
C ALA A 65 -4.81 1.24 2.53
N LEU A 66 -6.03 1.54 2.07
CA LEU A 66 -7.03 2.28 2.87
C LEU A 66 -7.36 1.61 4.22
N PRO A 67 -7.61 0.29 4.31
CA PRO A 67 -7.87 -0.35 5.60
C PRO A 67 -6.71 -0.19 6.58
N THR A 68 -5.48 -0.25 6.08
CA THR A 68 -4.26 -0.04 6.87
C THR A 68 -4.14 1.40 7.35
N VAL A 69 -4.44 2.40 6.50
CA VAL A 69 -4.46 3.81 6.88
C VAL A 69 -5.52 4.09 7.95
N VAL A 70 -6.74 3.55 7.77
CA VAL A 70 -7.83 3.68 8.75
C VAL A 70 -7.45 3.03 10.08
N LYS A 71 -6.89 1.82 10.03
CA LYS A 71 -6.40 1.10 11.21
C LYS A 71 -5.27 1.85 11.92
N ALA A 72 -4.30 2.36 11.18
CA ALA A 72 -3.19 3.16 11.71
C ALA A 72 -3.69 4.45 12.38
N TYR A 73 -4.78 5.03 11.89
CA TYR A 73 -5.41 6.18 12.53
C TYR A 73 -6.18 5.79 13.80
N GLN A 74 -7.01 4.75 13.76
CA GLN A 74 -7.91 4.38 14.86
C GLN A 74 -7.22 3.62 15.99
N ALA A 75 -6.29 2.73 15.66
CA ALA A 75 -5.59 1.84 16.60
C ALA A 75 -4.09 1.75 16.27
N PRO A 76 -3.35 2.90 16.33
CA PRO A 76 -1.94 2.97 15.95
C PRO A 76 -1.04 1.95 16.67
N GLU A 77 -1.33 1.60 17.92
CA GLU A 77 -0.60 0.63 18.75
C GLU A 77 -0.56 -0.80 18.17
N THR A 78 -1.48 -1.12 17.26
CA THR A 78 -1.55 -2.44 16.63
C THR A 78 -0.63 -2.58 15.42
N GLU A 79 0.01 -1.47 15.01
CA GLU A 79 0.94 -1.38 13.90
C GLU A 79 2.35 -1.06 14.40
N ASN A 80 3.38 -1.58 13.73
CA ASN A 80 4.77 -1.31 14.10
C ASN A 80 5.35 -0.18 13.26
N ALA A 81 5.54 1.00 13.85
CA ALA A 81 6.09 2.18 13.18
C ALA A 81 7.46 1.92 12.51
N TRP A 82 8.34 1.14 13.14
CA TRP A 82 9.68 0.90 12.61
C TRP A 82 9.67 0.11 11.29
N LEU A 83 8.69 -0.77 11.08
CA LEU A 83 8.51 -1.44 9.79
C LEU A 83 8.16 -0.44 8.69
N TRP A 84 7.28 0.51 8.96
CA TRP A 84 6.93 1.56 8.00
C TRP A 84 8.12 2.49 7.70
N LEU A 85 8.92 2.84 8.71
CA LEU A 85 10.12 3.66 8.54
C LEU A 85 11.20 2.96 7.69
N THR A 86 11.45 1.67 7.92
CA THR A 86 12.40 0.91 7.09
C THR A 86 11.94 0.83 5.63
N GLY A 87 10.63 0.74 5.41
CA GLY A 87 10.01 0.90 4.09
C GLY A 87 10.33 2.26 3.46
N VAL A 88 10.13 3.37 4.19
CA VAL A 88 10.46 4.73 3.73
C VAL A 88 11.94 4.84 3.34
N LEU A 89 12.85 4.39 4.21
CA LEU A 89 14.29 4.46 3.96
C LEU A 89 14.70 3.64 2.73
N GLY A 90 14.17 2.42 2.58
CA GLY A 90 14.44 1.57 1.42
C GLY A 90 13.97 2.18 0.10
N VAL A 91 12.83 2.88 0.13
CA VAL A 91 12.29 3.59 -1.04
C VAL A 91 13.15 4.80 -1.39
N ILE A 92 13.59 5.59 -0.40
CA ILE A 92 14.50 6.73 -0.63
C ILE A 92 15.79 6.26 -1.28
N VAL A 93 16.43 5.21 -0.73
CA VAL A 93 17.64 4.63 -1.33
C VAL A 93 17.35 4.18 -2.76
N THR A 94 16.23 3.52 -3.01
CA THR A 94 15.85 3.09 -4.38
C THR A 94 15.70 4.29 -5.33
N LEU A 95 15.06 5.38 -4.92
CA LEU A 95 14.94 6.59 -5.76
C LEU A 95 16.30 7.21 -6.07
N LEU A 96 17.23 7.22 -5.11
CA LEU A 96 18.59 7.73 -5.30
C LEU A 96 19.41 6.89 -6.31
N THR A 97 19.01 5.65 -6.59
CA THR A 97 19.66 4.83 -7.63
C THR A 97 19.18 5.13 -9.05
N LEU A 98 18.14 5.96 -9.23
CA LEU A 98 17.61 6.28 -10.55
C LEU A 98 18.39 7.43 -11.19
N ASP A 99 19.15 7.14 -12.25
CA ASP A 99 19.87 8.17 -13.02
C ASP A 99 18.92 9.12 -13.76
N ARG A 100 17.80 8.60 -14.28
CA ARG A 100 16.77 9.36 -15.00
C ARG A 100 15.38 8.93 -14.55
N PRO A 101 14.74 9.69 -13.63
CA PRO A 101 13.39 9.38 -13.20
C PRO A 101 12.40 9.63 -14.35
N THR A 102 11.64 8.60 -14.68
CA THR A 102 10.53 8.63 -15.62
C THR A 102 9.29 8.12 -14.92
N PHE A 103 8.10 8.43 -15.43
CA PHE A 103 6.86 7.92 -14.83
C PHE A 103 6.90 6.39 -14.62
N ALA A 104 7.43 5.65 -15.61
CA ALA A 104 7.45 4.20 -15.57
C ALA A 104 8.34 3.61 -14.46
N ASN A 105 9.45 4.28 -14.10
CA ASN A 105 10.40 3.76 -13.11
C ASN A 105 10.28 4.42 -11.73
N SER A 106 9.65 5.60 -11.62
CA SER A 106 9.58 6.34 -10.37
C SER A 106 8.17 6.46 -9.78
N ALA A 107 7.10 6.44 -10.57
CA ALA A 107 5.76 6.76 -10.09
C ALA A 107 5.29 5.84 -8.96
N PHE A 108 5.42 4.52 -9.15
CA PHE A 108 5.05 3.53 -8.12
C PHE A 108 5.95 3.65 -6.88
N ILE A 109 7.24 3.95 -7.08
CA ILE A 109 8.21 4.09 -5.99
C ILE A 109 7.88 5.32 -5.14
N ILE A 110 7.60 6.47 -5.78
CA ILE A 110 7.18 7.70 -5.11
C ILE A 110 5.85 7.49 -4.37
N TYR A 111 4.90 6.79 -4.99
CA TYR A 111 3.64 6.46 -4.35
C TYR A 111 3.85 5.65 -3.04
N ILE A 112 4.67 4.60 -3.08
CA ILE A 112 4.99 3.80 -1.88
C ILE A 112 5.70 4.65 -0.82
N LEU A 113 6.57 5.59 -1.23
CA LEU A 113 7.19 6.54 -0.28
C LEU A 113 6.13 7.32 0.49
N VAL A 114 5.16 7.89 -0.23
CA VAL A 114 4.10 8.72 0.34
C VAL A 114 3.22 7.91 1.29
N VAL A 115 2.77 6.73 0.87
CA VAL A 115 1.89 5.88 1.70
C VAL A 115 2.63 5.38 2.95
N ASN A 116 3.86 4.90 2.81
CA ASN A 116 4.63 4.43 3.98
C ASN A 116 4.95 5.57 4.94
N ALA A 117 5.27 6.77 4.45
CA ALA A 117 5.52 7.94 5.29
C ALA A 117 4.23 8.41 6.00
N LEU A 118 3.09 8.35 5.31
CA LEU A 118 1.78 8.63 5.90
C LEU A 118 1.48 7.66 7.05
N ILE A 119 1.55 6.35 6.79
CA ILE A 119 1.26 5.33 7.80
C ILE A 119 2.26 5.43 8.97
N PHE A 120 3.55 5.59 8.69
CA PHE A 120 4.56 5.83 9.72
C PHE A 120 4.18 7.02 10.61
N SER A 121 3.77 8.14 10.01
CA SER A 121 3.39 9.34 10.76
C SER A 121 2.16 9.08 11.63
N LEU A 122 1.13 8.44 11.07
CA LEU A 122 -0.10 8.09 11.81
C LEU A 122 0.18 7.20 13.03
N VAL A 123 1.01 6.18 12.83
CA VAL A 123 1.37 5.22 13.89
C VAL A 123 2.31 5.87 14.92
N TYR A 124 3.40 6.49 14.49
CA TYR A 124 4.44 7.01 15.38
C TYR A 124 3.97 8.18 16.24
N PHE A 125 3.18 9.09 15.67
CA PHE A 125 2.67 10.25 16.42
C PHE A 125 1.32 9.99 17.09
N GLU A 126 0.71 8.83 16.86
CA GLU A 126 -0.62 8.45 17.36
C GLU A 126 -1.68 9.52 17.05
N LEU A 127 -1.69 10.04 15.81
CA LEU A 127 -2.50 11.22 15.45
C LEU A 127 -3.99 11.03 15.73
N GLY A 128 -4.55 9.85 15.47
CA GLY A 128 -5.98 9.62 15.68
C GLY A 128 -6.39 9.63 17.16
N LYS A 129 -5.52 9.20 18.08
CA LYS A 129 -5.76 9.32 19.53
C LYS A 129 -5.60 10.76 20.01
N LYS A 130 -4.61 11.49 19.50
CA LYS A 130 -4.43 12.90 19.85
C LYS A 130 -5.58 13.77 19.37
N LEU A 131 -6.09 13.55 18.15
CA LEU A 131 -7.22 14.29 17.61
C LEU A 131 -8.53 13.96 18.31
N SER A 132 -8.81 12.68 18.60
CA SER A 132 -10.00 12.29 19.37
C SER A 132 -9.96 12.78 20.83
N GLY A 133 -8.81 12.70 21.50
CA GLY A 133 -8.64 13.22 22.85
C GLY A 133 -8.66 14.75 22.96
N VAL A 134 -8.44 15.47 21.85
CA VAL A 134 -8.65 16.94 21.76
C VAL A 134 -10.13 17.28 21.59
N VAL A 135 -10.87 16.48 20.81
CA VAL A 135 -12.33 16.65 20.63
C VAL A 135 -13.06 16.41 21.96
N ASP A 136 -12.70 15.39 22.73
CA ASP A 136 -13.31 15.12 24.04
C ASP A 136 -13.01 16.18 25.11
N LYS A 137 -11.94 16.96 24.96
CA LYS A 137 -11.60 18.06 25.89
C LYS A 137 -12.32 19.38 25.58
N GLN A 138 -13.07 19.45 24.48
CA GLN A 138 -13.77 20.66 24.02
C GLN A 138 -15.29 20.58 24.25
N VAL A 139 -15.81 19.47 24.79
CA VAL A 139 -17.23 19.23 25.11
C VAL A 139 -17.47 19.29 26.62
#